data_AF-A0A2E9JFH4-F1
#
_entry.id   AF-A0A2E9JFH4-F1
#
_cell.length_a   1.000
_cell.length_b   1.000
_cell.length_c   1.000
_cell.angle_alpha   90.00
_cell.angle_beta   90.00
_cell.angle_gamma   90.00
#
_symmetry.space_group_name_H-M   'P 1'
#
loop_
_entity.id
_entity.type
_entity.pdbx_description
1 polymer ?
#
loop_
_entity_poly.entity_id
_entity_poly.type
_entity_poly.pdbx_seq_one_letter_code
_entity_poly.pdbx_strand_id
1 'polypeptide(L)'
;MNNLEKILEMWKEDSIIDEMKLDESSRDSAKLHSKYLEIYSVNKMKLKKLELDFKVILRDKFMHYNGKLSKEVMDEKGWEYDPLNGLTVLKGDMDKWYNADPIVQSHQAKMAYQKELCDTLKEIMENIKWRHQNIKNMIDWRRFTSGI
;
A
#
# COMPACT_ATOMS: atom_id res chain seq x y z
N MET A 1 -9.76 -8.94 6.26
CA MET A 1 -9.22 -7.90 5.35
C MET A 1 -8.44 -6.93 6.21
N ASN A 2 -7.12 -6.80 6.03
CA ASN A 2 -6.31 -5.91 6.87
C ASN A 2 -6.44 -4.50 6.28
N ASN A 3 -7.35 -3.71 6.84
CA ASN A 3 -7.44 -2.28 6.56
C ASN A 3 -6.26 -1.56 7.25
N LEU A 4 -5.75 -0.49 6.65
CA LEU A 4 -4.74 0.40 7.20
C LEU A 4 -5.03 0.76 8.66
N GLU A 5 -6.27 1.12 8.98
CA GLU A 5 -6.72 1.45 10.35
C GLU A 5 -6.38 0.34 11.36
N LYS A 6 -6.61 -0.92 10.98
CA LYS A 6 -6.32 -2.08 11.83
C LYS A 6 -4.82 -2.28 12.01
N ILE A 7 -4.01 -2.02 10.98
CA ILE A 7 -2.54 -2.08 11.08
C ILE A 7 -2.02 -1.01 12.04
N LEU A 8 -2.58 0.20 11.97
CA LEU A 8 -2.24 1.30 12.87
C LEU A 8 -2.66 1.01 14.32
N GLU A 9 -3.83 0.43 14.52
CA GLU A 9 -4.30 0.01 15.85
C GLU A 9 -3.39 -1.07 16.45
N MET A 10 -3.05 -2.11 15.67
CA MET A 10 -2.08 -3.13 16.09
C MET A 10 -0.72 -2.52 16.43
N TRP A 11 -0.25 -1.56 15.62
CA TRP A 11 1.02 -0.91 15.86
C TRP A 11 1.02 -0.02 17.10
N LYS A 12 -0.10 0.64 17.38
CA LYS A 12 -0.25 1.44 18.60
C LYS A 12 0.01 0.61 19.86
N GLU A 13 -0.46 -0.64 19.88
CA GLU A 13 -0.21 -1.58 20.98
C GLU A 13 1.23 -2.13 20.96
N ASP A 14 1.67 -2.64 19.80
CA ASP A 14 2.98 -3.28 19.64
C ASP A 14 4.17 -2.32 19.82
N SER A 15 3.95 -1.02 19.62
CA SER A 15 5.00 0.01 19.72
C SER A 15 5.41 0.33 21.16
N ILE A 16 4.61 -0.05 22.17
CA ILE A 16 4.87 0.28 23.58
C ILE A 16 6.14 -0.43 24.06
N ILE A 17 7.05 0.30 24.71
CA ILE A 17 8.24 -0.26 25.39
C ILE A 17 7.95 -0.30 26.88
N ASP A 18 7.98 -1.50 27.48
CA ASP A 18 7.86 -1.63 28.94
C ASP A 18 9.20 -1.23 29.59
N GLU A 19 9.20 -0.08 30.25
CA GLU A 19 10.41 0.42 30.89
C GLU A 19 10.85 -0.43 32.10
N MET A 20 9.97 -1.22 32.70
CA MET A 20 10.33 -2.13 33.79
C MET A 20 11.00 -3.40 33.27
N LYS A 21 10.82 -3.72 31.98
CA LYS A 21 11.30 -4.95 31.33
C LYS A 21 11.97 -4.67 29.98
N LEU A 22 13.03 -3.88 30.03
CA LEU A 22 13.77 -3.45 28.83
C LEU A 22 14.48 -4.62 28.11
N ASP A 23 14.88 -5.65 28.85
CA ASP A 23 15.48 -6.88 28.31
C ASP A 23 14.47 -7.73 27.53
N GLU A 24 13.25 -7.90 28.07
CA GLU A 24 12.14 -8.58 27.39
C GLU A 24 11.71 -7.79 26.14
N SER A 25 11.53 -6.47 26.29
CA SER A 25 11.20 -5.56 25.18
C SER A 25 12.23 -5.59 24.04
N SER A 26 13.51 -5.82 24.37
CA SER A 26 14.57 -5.99 23.37
C SER A 26 14.42 -7.31 22.61
N ARG A 27 14.19 -8.42 23.31
CA ARG A 27 13.98 -9.75 22.70
C ARG A 27 12.74 -9.78 21.81
N ASP A 28 11.66 -9.14 22.24
CA ASP A 28 10.40 -9.12 21.50
C ASP A 28 10.46 -8.33 20.19
N SER A 29 11.45 -7.46 20.02
CA SER A 29 11.67 -6.71 18.78
C SER A 29 11.80 -7.64 17.55
N ALA A 30 12.46 -8.80 17.70
CA ALA A 30 12.58 -9.78 16.62
C ALA A 30 11.23 -10.44 16.26
N LYS A 31 10.38 -10.71 17.27
CA LYS A 31 9.04 -11.26 17.07
C LYS A 31 8.14 -10.26 16.35
N LEU A 32 8.18 -8.99 16.77
CA LEU A 32 7.46 -7.90 16.10
C LEU A 32 7.91 -7.74 14.66
N HIS A 33 9.22 -7.74 14.41
CA HIS A 33 9.75 -7.65 13.04
C HIS A 33 9.22 -8.81 12.17
N SER A 34 9.24 -10.05 12.68
CA SER A 34 8.69 -11.20 11.95
C SER A 34 7.20 -11.03 11.63
N LYS A 35 6.40 -10.59 12.60
CA LYS A 35 4.95 -10.35 12.46
C LYS A 35 4.66 -9.35 11.33
N TYR A 36 5.31 -8.18 11.36
CA TYR A 36 5.07 -7.14 10.36
C TYR A 36 5.68 -7.46 8.99
N LEU A 37 6.80 -8.21 8.94
CA LEU A 37 7.38 -8.70 7.69
C LEU A 37 6.45 -9.65 6.93
N GLU A 38 5.76 -10.53 7.63
CA GLU A 38 4.78 -11.44 7.03
C GLU A 38 3.63 -10.64 6.38
N ILE A 39 3.04 -9.71 7.15
CA ILE A 39 1.94 -8.85 6.68
C ILE A 39 2.39 -8.02 5.48
N TYR A 40 3.59 -7.42 5.55
CA TYR A 40 4.17 -6.66 4.45
C TYR A 40 4.35 -7.52 3.19
N SER A 41 4.92 -8.71 3.32
CA SER A 41 5.21 -9.60 2.19
C SER A 41 3.94 -9.98 1.43
N VAL A 42 2.88 -10.35 2.16
CA VAL A 42 1.57 -10.65 1.55
C VAL A 42 0.98 -9.44 0.84
N ASN A 43 1.03 -8.27 1.46
CA ASN A 43 0.47 -7.04 0.88
C ASN A 43 1.27 -6.51 -0.30
N LYS A 44 2.59 -6.70 -0.32
CA LYS A 44 3.44 -6.38 -1.46
C LYS A 44 3.11 -7.23 -2.68
N MET A 45 2.84 -8.52 -2.48
CA MET A 45 2.38 -9.40 -3.58
C MET A 45 1.02 -8.98 -4.12
N LYS A 46 0.10 -8.53 -3.26
CA LYS A 46 -1.20 -7.96 -3.69
C LYS A 46 -1.03 -6.69 -4.50
N LEU A 47 -0.17 -5.76 -4.04
CA LEU A 47 0.15 -4.55 -4.81
C LEU A 47 0.69 -4.93 -6.19
N LYS A 48 1.60 -5.91 -6.24
CA LYS A 48 2.19 -6.34 -7.51
C LYS A 48 1.15 -6.90 -8.48
N LYS A 49 0.18 -7.65 -7.97
CA LYS A 49 -0.94 -8.13 -8.77
C LYS A 49 -1.78 -6.97 -9.32
N LEU A 50 -2.16 -6.01 -8.48
CA LEU A 50 -2.92 -4.83 -8.91
C LEU A 50 -2.18 -4.02 -9.99
N GLU A 51 -0.86 -3.85 -9.87
CA GLU A 51 -0.03 -3.19 -10.90
C GLU A 51 -0.08 -3.92 -12.25
N LEU A 52 -0.05 -5.26 -12.24
CA LEU A 52 -0.11 -6.07 -13.46
C LEU A 52 -1.49 -6.00 -14.10
N ASP A 53 -2.54 -6.15 -13.29
CA ASP A 53 -3.93 -6.06 -13.73
C ASP A 53 -4.21 -4.67 -14.34
N PHE A 54 -3.68 -3.61 -13.74
CA PHE A 54 -3.84 -2.24 -14.23
C PHE A 54 -3.22 -2.02 -15.61
N LYS A 55 -2.08 -2.64 -15.92
CA LYS A 55 -1.48 -2.56 -17.28
C LYS A 55 -2.40 -3.15 -18.34
N VAL A 56 -3.11 -4.23 -18.02
CA VAL A 56 -4.10 -4.84 -18.92
C VAL A 56 -5.27 -3.88 -19.14
N ILE A 57 -5.77 -3.26 -18.06
CA ILE A 57 -6.86 -2.29 -18.13
C ILE A 57 -6.49 -1.08 -18.98
N LEU A 58 -5.28 -0.52 -18.78
CA LEU A 58 -4.80 0.61 -19.59
C LEU A 58 -4.74 0.27 -21.08
N ARG A 59 -4.22 -0.92 -21.43
CA ARG A 59 -4.20 -1.39 -22.82
C ARG A 59 -5.61 -1.50 -23.39
N ASP A 60 -6.52 -2.15 -22.65
CA ASP A 60 -7.89 -2.40 -23.11
C ASP A 60 -8.66 -1.08 -23.25
N LYS A 61 -8.52 -0.15 -22.30
CA LYS A 61 -9.10 1.19 -22.38
C LYS A 61 -8.50 1.99 -23.53
N PHE A 62 -7.19 1.92 -23.75
CA PHE A 62 -6.58 2.52 -24.92
C PHE A 62 -7.19 1.99 -26.23
N MET A 63 -7.40 0.68 -26.35
CA MET A 63 -8.08 0.11 -27.53
C MET A 63 -9.52 0.58 -27.65
N HIS A 64 -10.23 0.68 -26.51
CA HIS A 64 -11.61 1.10 -26.43
C HIS A 64 -11.84 2.53 -26.93
N TYR A 65 -11.11 3.52 -26.38
CA TYR A 65 -11.22 4.92 -26.81
C TYR A 65 -10.69 5.17 -28.23
N ASN A 66 -9.88 4.25 -28.78
CA ASN A 66 -9.47 4.30 -30.19
C ASN A 66 -10.42 3.53 -31.12
N GLY A 67 -11.53 2.97 -30.62
CA GLY A 67 -12.50 2.20 -31.41
C GLY A 67 -11.96 0.87 -31.97
N LYS A 68 -10.90 0.32 -31.36
CA LYS A 68 -10.23 -0.92 -31.78
C LYS A 68 -10.60 -2.14 -30.94
N LEU A 69 -11.38 -1.95 -29.88
CA LEU A 69 -11.85 -3.04 -29.01
C LEU A 69 -13.09 -3.69 -29.63
N SER A 70 -13.17 -5.03 -29.66
CA SER A 70 -14.33 -5.72 -30.23
C SER A 70 -15.57 -5.57 -29.36
N LYS A 71 -16.74 -5.71 -30.00
CA LYS A 71 -18.03 -5.65 -29.31
C LYS A 71 -18.16 -6.75 -28.25
N GLU A 72 -17.74 -7.98 -28.55
CA GLU A 72 -17.84 -9.08 -27.58
C GLU A 72 -17.04 -8.79 -26.31
N VAL A 73 -15.84 -8.22 -26.44
CA VAL A 73 -14.99 -7.90 -25.28
C VAL A 73 -15.59 -6.74 -24.46
N MET A 74 -16.24 -5.79 -25.11
CA MET A 74 -16.97 -4.72 -24.39
C MET A 74 -18.18 -5.29 -23.63
N ASP A 75 -18.91 -6.22 -24.25
CA ASP A 75 -20.07 -6.89 -23.64
C ASP A 75 -19.65 -7.72 -22.42
N GLU A 76 -18.58 -8.52 -22.54
CA GLU A 76 -18.02 -9.32 -21.45
C GLU A 76 -17.57 -8.46 -20.27
N LYS A 77 -17.01 -7.27 -20.54
CA LYS A 77 -16.52 -6.35 -19.51
C LYS A 77 -17.61 -5.40 -19.00
N GLY A 78 -18.79 -5.38 -19.63
CA GLY A 78 -19.86 -4.42 -19.35
C GLY A 78 -19.47 -2.97 -19.59
N TRP A 79 -18.67 -2.70 -20.63
CA TRP A 79 -18.23 -1.33 -20.97
C TRP A 79 -19.18 -0.71 -22.00
N GLU A 80 -19.43 0.60 -21.87
CA GLU A 80 -20.23 1.35 -22.84
C GLU A 80 -19.56 1.36 -24.22
N TYR A 81 -20.32 1.17 -25.30
CA TYR A 81 -19.74 1.09 -26.64
C TYR A 81 -19.11 2.40 -27.14
N ASP A 82 -19.57 3.53 -26.64
CA ASP A 82 -19.06 4.86 -27.00
C ASP A 82 -18.47 5.56 -25.77
N PRO A 83 -17.17 5.44 -25.52
CA PRO A 83 -16.52 6.06 -24.37
C PRO A 83 -16.47 7.60 -24.41
N LEU A 84 -16.75 8.20 -25.57
CA LEU A 84 -16.74 9.65 -25.75
C LEU A 84 -18.15 10.25 -25.84
N ASN A 85 -19.19 9.43 -25.80
CA ASN A 85 -20.60 9.85 -25.91
C ASN A 85 -20.83 10.82 -27.08
N GLY A 86 -20.28 10.48 -28.25
CA GLY A 86 -20.40 11.26 -29.48
C GLY A 86 -19.46 12.46 -29.60
N LEU A 87 -18.55 12.67 -28.65
CA LEU A 87 -17.60 13.78 -28.68
C LEU A 87 -16.39 13.46 -29.56
N THR A 88 -16.04 14.37 -30.46
CA THR A 88 -14.79 14.31 -31.22
C THR A 88 -13.66 14.93 -30.39
N VAL A 89 -12.83 14.08 -29.79
CA VAL A 89 -11.69 14.51 -28.96
C VAL A 89 -10.40 14.50 -29.77
N LEU A 90 -9.60 15.56 -29.63
CA LEU A 90 -8.26 15.64 -30.24
C LEU A 90 -7.32 14.63 -29.57
N LYS A 91 -6.41 14.04 -30.34
CA LYS A 91 -5.41 13.07 -29.81
C LYS A 91 -4.58 13.64 -28.67
N GLY A 92 -4.31 14.94 -28.65
CA GLY A 92 -3.56 15.60 -27.57
C GLY A 92 -4.33 15.74 -26.26
N ASP A 93 -5.66 15.65 -26.30
CA ASP A 93 -6.53 15.75 -25.11
C ASP A 93 -7.03 14.39 -24.61
N MET A 94 -6.73 13.30 -25.33
CA MET A 94 -7.14 11.93 -24.98
C MET A 94 -6.70 11.51 -23.57
N ASP A 95 -5.51 11.93 -23.12
CA ASP A 95 -5.02 11.60 -21.77
C ASP A 95 -5.95 12.11 -20.67
N LYS A 96 -6.62 13.25 -20.86
CA LYS A 96 -7.59 13.77 -19.89
C LYS A 96 -8.78 12.83 -19.73
N TRP A 97 -9.23 12.22 -20.83
CA TRP A 97 -10.34 11.28 -20.84
C TRP A 97 -9.93 9.92 -20.26
N TYR A 98 -8.75 9.41 -20.64
CA TYR A 98 -8.22 8.17 -20.06
C TYR A 98 -8.05 8.25 -18.56
N ASN A 99 -7.48 9.35 -18.06
CA ASN A 99 -7.27 9.56 -16.63
C ASN A 99 -8.58 9.86 -15.87
N ALA A 100 -9.63 10.28 -16.58
CA ALA A 100 -10.96 10.49 -16.03
C ALA A 100 -11.86 9.23 -16.08
N ASP A 101 -11.44 8.16 -16.75
CA ASP A 101 -12.22 6.94 -16.87
C ASP A 101 -12.48 6.33 -15.47
N PRO A 102 -13.75 6.09 -15.08
CA PRO A 102 -14.09 5.62 -13.73
C PRO A 102 -13.45 4.28 -13.35
N ILE A 103 -13.21 3.40 -14.33
CA ILE A 103 -12.59 2.08 -14.12
C ILE A 103 -11.10 2.25 -13.86
N VAL A 104 -10.45 3.12 -14.65
CA VAL A 104 -9.05 3.51 -14.44
C VAL A 104 -8.88 4.14 -13.05
N GLN A 105 -9.70 5.13 -12.70
CA GLN A 105 -9.65 5.80 -11.39
C GLN A 105 -9.89 4.84 -10.23
N SER A 106 -10.89 3.95 -10.34
CA SER A 106 -11.19 2.94 -9.31
C SER A 106 -10.00 2.00 -9.07
N HIS A 107 -9.34 1.54 -10.14
CA HIS A 107 -8.15 0.71 -10.00
C HIS A 107 -6.95 1.46 -9.45
N GLN A 108 -6.71 2.70 -9.90
CA GLN A 108 -5.65 3.55 -9.37
C GLN A 108 -5.86 3.82 -7.88
N ALA A 109 -7.08 4.08 -7.43
CA ALA A 109 -7.40 4.27 -6.01
C ALA A 109 -7.07 3.02 -5.18
N LYS A 110 -7.43 1.82 -5.67
CA LYS A 110 -7.08 0.54 -5.03
C LYS A 110 -5.57 0.34 -4.95
N MET A 111 -4.84 0.65 -6.02
CA MET A 111 -3.38 0.57 -6.04
C MET A 111 -2.74 1.56 -5.06
N ALA A 112 -3.20 2.81 -5.05
CA ALA A 112 -2.69 3.86 -4.16
C ALA A 112 -2.88 3.46 -2.70
N TYR A 113 -4.08 3.00 -2.34
CA TYR A 113 -4.37 2.51 -1.00
C TYR A 113 -3.47 1.31 -0.60
N GLN A 114 -3.34 0.32 -1.49
CA GLN A 114 -2.52 -0.85 -1.23
C GLN A 114 -1.03 -0.50 -1.09
N LYS A 115 -0.57 0.51 -1.85
CA LYS A 115 0.78 1.05 -1.76
C LYS A 115 1.00 1.75 -0.42
N GLU A 116 0.10 2.63 -0.02
CA GLU A 116 0.14 3.33 1.26
C GLU A 116 0.25 2.34 2.43
N LEU A 117 -0.52 1.25 2.37
CA LEU A 117 -0.46 0.17 3.35
C LEU A 117 0.91 -0.53 3.37
N CYS A 118 1.52 -0.78 2.20
CA CYS A 118 2.86 -1.36 2.13
C CYS A 118 3.93 -0.40 2.67
N ASP A 119 3.81 0.88 2.37
CA ASP A 119 4.75 1.92 2.81
C ASP A 119 4.66 2.11 4.34
N THR A 120 3.45 2.16 4.90
CA THR A 120 3.23 2.18 6.37
C THR A 120 3.86 0.97 7.06
N LEU A 121 3.65 -0.26 6.53
CA LEU A 121 4.26 -1.47 7.10
C LEU A 121 5.78 -1.43 7.04
N LYS A 122 6.35 -0.85 5.98
CA LYS A 122 7.79 -0.68 5.83
C LYS A 122 8.34 0.30 6.86
N GLU A 123 7.65 1.41 7.11
CA GLU A 123 8.00 2.36 8.18
C GLU A 123 7.94 1.72 9.57
N ILE A 124 6.90 0.91 9.85
CA ILE A 124 6.79 0.15 11.10
C ILE A 124 8.00 -0.78 11.29
N MET A 125 8.37 -1.56 10.26
CA MET A 125 9.54 -2.45 10.34
C MET A 125 10.84 -1.67 10.57
N GLU A 126 11.01 -0.49 9.95
CA GLU A 126 12.18 0.34 10.19
C GLU A 126 12.20 0.88 11.63
N ASN A 127 11.06 1.28 12.18
CA ASN A 127 10.95 1.66 13.59
C ASN A 127 11.36 0.50 14.52
N ILE A 128 10.85 -0.71 14.28
CA ILE A 128 11.21 -1.92 15.04
C ILE A 128 12.72 -2.20 14.92
N LYS A 129 13.31 -2.00 13.74
CA LYS A 129 14.75 -2.17 13.53
C LYS A 129 15.55 -1.18 14.39
N TRP A 130 15.12 0.06 14.57
CA TRP A 130 15.80 1.05 15.44
C TRP A 130 15.46 0.93 16.93
N ARG A 131 14.45 0.13 17.28
CA ARG A 131 13.99 -0.05 18.67
C ARG A 131 15.09 -0.47 19.63
N HIS A 132 16.05 -1.30 19.20
CA HIS A 132 17.19 -1.71 20.03
C HIS A 132 18.05 -0.53 20.48
N GLN A 133 18.24 0.48 19.61
CA GLN A 133 19.00 1.68 19.93
C GLN A 133 18.24 2.56 20.92
N ASN A 134 16.92 2.68 20.76
CA ASN A 134 16.06 3.41 21.71
C ASN A 134 16.12 2.78 23.11
N ILE A 135 16.00 1.45 23.20
CA ILE A 135 16.12 0.72 24.46
C ILE A 135 17.50 0.90 25.08
N LYS A 136 18.58 0.83 24.28
CA LYS A 136 19.95 1.10 24.77
C LYS A 136 20.06 2.50 25.36
N ASN A 137 19.55 3.52 24.68
CA ASN A 137 19.56 4.90 25.16
C ASN A 137 18.78 5.05 26.49
N MET A 138 17.65 4.34 26.65
CA MET A 138 16.89 4.33 27.90
C MET A 138 17.69 3.70 29.06
N ILE A 139 18.41 2.60 28.80
CA ILE A 139 19.28 1.95 29.79
C ILE A 139 20.42 2.89 30.19
N ASP A 140 21.08 3.53 29.22
CA ASP A 140 22.19 4.46 29.47
C ASP A 140 21.73 5.68 30.27
N TRP A 141 20.54 6.22 29.98
CA TRP A 141 19.94 7.30 30.78
C TRP A 141 19.63 6.88 32.23
N ARG A 142 19.18 5.64 32.44
CA ARG A 142 18.95 5.10 33.79
C ARG A 142 20.24 4.92 34.58
N ARG A 143 21.32 4.50 33.92
CA ARG A 143 22.65 4.41 34.55
C ARG A 143 23.11 5.79 35.01
N PHE A 144 23.04 6.77 34.10
CA PHE A 144 23.39 8.15 34.37
C PHE A 144 22.59 8.76 35.55
N THR A 145 21.26 8.58 35.57
CA THR A 145 20.43 9.11 36.66
C THR A 145 20.64 8.38 38.00
N SER A 146 21.15 7.15 37.98
CA SER A 146 21.52 6.38 39.18
C SER A 146 22.93 6.70 39.68
N GLY A 147 23.65 7.62 39.03
CA GLY A 147 25.02 8.01 39.41
C GLY A 147 26.09 6.98 39.04
N ILE A 148 25.79 6.06 38.11
CA ILE A 148 26.71 5.06 37.56
C ILE A 148 27.11 5.45 36.13
#